data_AF-Q05JQ7-F1
#
_entry.id   AF-Q05JQ7-F1
#
_cell.length_a   1.000
_cell.length_b   1.000
_cell.length_c   1.000
_cell.angle_alpha   90.00
_cell.angle_beta   90.00
_cell.angle_gamma   90.00
#
_symmetry.space_group_name_H-M   'P 1'
#
loop_
_entity.id
_entity.type
_entity.pdbx_description
1 polymer ?
#
loop_
_entity_poly.entity_id
_entity_poly.type
_entity_poly.pdbx_seq_one_letter_code
_entity_poly.pdbx_strand_id
1 'polypeptide(L)' 'AAIVSSHYTPEWVLNIKETGYIWLVDYSDIENLKITMVEAER' A
#
# COMPACT_ATOMS: atom_id res chain seq x y z
N ALA A 1 -12.41 -2.71 -3.09
CA ALA A 1 -11.02 -2.28 -2.83
C ALA A 1 -11.04 -0.89 -2.21
N ALA A 2 -10.02 -0.52 -1.46
CA ALA A 2 -9.86 0.84 -0.92
C ALA A 2 -8.40 1.29 -1.05
N ILE A 3 -8.20 2.59 -1.20
CA ILE A 3 -6.89 3.23 -1.31
C ILE A 3 -6.89 4.40 -0.33
N VAL A 4 -5.86 4.47 0.50
CA VAL A 4 -5.67 5.56 1.45
C VAL A 4 -4.26 6.10 1.27
N SER A 5 -4.12 7.42 1.09
CA SER A 5 -2.83 8.09 1.05
C SER A 5 -2.56 8.88 2.31
N SER A 6 -1.30 8.95 2.70
CA SER A 6 -0.85 9.90 3.70
C SER A 6 -0.80 11.32 3.09
N HIS A 7 -1.07 12.33 3.92
CA HIS A 7 -0.90 13.75 3.55
C HIS A 7 0.48 14.29 3.95
N TYR A 8 1.26 13.49 4.69
CA TYR A 8 2.53 13.92 5.31
C TYR A 8 3.72 13.10 4.84
N THR A 9 3.51 11.83 4.50
CA THR A 9 4.53 10.91 4.00
C THR A 9 4.14 10.42 2.61
N PRO A 10 5.11 10.13 1.73
CA PRO A 10 4.84 9.58 0.40
C PRO A 10 4.51 8.09 0.50
N GLU A 11 3.39 7.75 1.14
CA GLU A 11 2.95 6.37 1.37
C GLU A 11 1.46 6.17 1.04
N TRP A 12 1.16 5.02 0.43
CA TRP A 12 -0.20 4.52 0.20
C TRP A 12 -0.42 3.20 0.92
N VAL A 13 -1.65 3.03 1.41
CA VAL A 13 -2.19 1.76 1.89
C VAL A 13 -3.27 1.31 0.91
N LEU A 14 -3.04 0.18 0.25
CA LEU A 14 -3.96 -0.42 -0.72
C LEU A 14 -4.60 -1.66 -0.11
N ASN A 15 -5.92 -1.69 0.01
CA ASN A 15 -6.68 -2.87 0.43
C ASN A 15 -7.28 -3.56 -0.80
N ILE A 16 -6.70 -4.70 -1.17
CA ILE A 16 -7.09 -5.50 -2.33
C ILE A 16 -7.87 -6.74 -1.83
N LYS A 17 -9.20 -6.58 -1.72
CA LYS A 17 -10.10 -7.63 -1.21
C LYS A 17 -10.05 -8.94 -1.99
N GLU A 18 -9.85 -8.88 -3.31
CA GLU A 18 -9.81 -10.07 -4.17
C GLU A 18 -8.60 -10.97 -3.86
N THR A 19 -7.44 -10.35 -3.60
CA THR A 19 -6.21 -11.08 -3.30
C THR A 19 -6.06 -11.37 -1.81
N GLY A 20 -6.81 -10.68 -0.95
CA GLY A 20 -6.70 -10.82 0.51
C GLY A 20 -5.44 -10.18 1.08
N TYR A 21 -4.84 -9.21 0.36
CA TYR A 21 -3.65 -8.52 0.81
C TYR A 21 -3.90 -7.02 1.02
N ILE A 22 -3.17 -6.48 1.99
CA ILE A 22 -2.94 -5.05 2.16
C ILE A 22 -1.53 -4.75 1.66
N TRP A 23 -1.40 -3.81 0.73
CA TRP A 23 -0.10 -3.36 0.26
C TRP A 23 0.23 -2.00 0.86
N LEU A 24 1.42 -1.90 1.44
CA LEU A 24 2.03 -0.63 1.81
C LEU A 24 2.99 -0.25 0.68
N VAL A 25 2.72 0.87 0.03
CA VAL A 25 3.51 1.37 -1.09
C VAL A 25 4.16 2.67 -0.66
N ASP A 26 5.48 2.65 -0.56
CA ASP A 26 6.31 3.84 -0.36
C ASP A 26 6.79 4.33 -1.74
N TYR A 27 6.41 5.56 -2.07
CA TYR A 27 6.75 6.25 -3.32
C TYR A 27 7.63 7.48 -3.08
N SER A 28 8.37 7.50 -1.98
CA SER A 28 9.40 8.53 -1.72
C SER A 28 10.44 8.61 -2.84
N ASP A 29 10.76 7.48 -3.46
CA ASP A 29 11.57 7.36 -4.67
C ASP A 29 10.74 6.70 -5.78
N ILE A 30 10.33 7.49 -6.79
CA ILE A 30 9.50 7.03 -7.91
C ILE A 30 10.28 6.09 -8.84
N GLU A 31 11.62 6.17 -8.85
CA GLU A 31 12.45 5.26 -9.63
C GLU A 31 12.59 3.89 -8.93
N ASN A 32 12.51 3.86 -7.59
CA ASN A 32 12.68 2.66 -6.77
C ASN A 32 11.54 2.49 -5.74
N LEU A 33 10.33 2.26 -6.25
CA LEU A 33 9.16 2.02 -5.40
C LEU A 33 9.38 0.83 -4.46
N LYS A 34 9.06 1.02 -3.18
CA LYS A 34 9.12 -0.06 -2.19
C LYS A 34 7.71 -0.50 -1.83
N ILE A 35 7.43 -1.79 -2.08
CA ILE A 35 6.13 -2.40 -1.83
C ILE A 35 6.27 -3.46 -0.75
N THR A 36 5.48 -3.36 0.30
CA THR A 36 5.36 -4.39 1.35
C THR A 36 3.96 -4.99 1.30
N MET A 37 3.87 -6.31 1.18
CA MET A 37 2.60 -7.03 1.16
C MET A 37 2.34 -7.65 2.53
N VAL A 38 1.15 -7.41 3.05
CA VAL A 38 0.68 -7.94 4.34
C VAL A 38 -0.61 -8.72 4.07
N GLU A 39 -0.72 -9.92 4.61
CA GLU A 39 -1.98 -10.68 4.54
C GLU A 39 -3.05 -9.95 5.35
N ALA A 40 -4.20 -9.72 4.74
CA ALA A 40 -5.35 -9.16 5.42
C ALA A 40 -5.96 -10.25 6.31
N GLU A 41 -6.00 -10.03 7.62
CA GLU A 41 -6.80 -10.86 8.52
C GLU A 41 -8.28 -10.76 8.09
N ARG A 42 -8.93 -11.91 7.91
CA ARG A 42 -10.33 -12.01 7.46
C ARG A 42 -11.31 -11.92 8.61
#